data_AF-A0A7J7SJ10-F1
#
_entry.id   AF-A0A7J7SJ10-F1
#
_cell.length_a   1.000
_cell.length_b   1.000
_cell.length_c   1.000
_cell.angle_alpha   90.00
_cell.angle_beta   90.00
_cell.angle_gamma   90.00
#
_symmetry.space_group_name_H-M   'P 1'
#
loop_
_entity.id
_entity.type
_entity.pdbx_description
1 polymer ?
#
loop_
_entity_poly.entity_id
_entity_poly.type
_entity_poly.pdbx_seq_one_letter_code
_entity_poly.pdbx_strand_id
1 'polypeptide(L)'
;MGIPEGEEREKGTESIVKQIVDENFPNLWKELDPRIQEANRTPNYLNSNRPSPRHIVLKLSKINDKERILKAAREEKMVTYKGKPIRLSSDFSAETLQARREWNQIFKLLKERNYEPRTIYPAKISFRYEGGIKTFPGIQKLREFSNTRPTLQEILKEAIRPPSTGTICGNQNKKRGRVKA
;
A
#
# COMPACT_ATOMS: atom_id res chain seq x y z
N MET A 1 8.15 -7.45 -3.14
CA MET A 1 8.46 -8.01 -1.80
C MET A 1 8.35 -9.52 -1.86
N GLY A 2 9.15 -10.26 -1.06
CA GLY A 2 9.11 -11.73 -1.02
C GLY A 2 10.09 -12.44 -1.96
N ILE A 3 11.05 -11.72 -2.53
CA ILE A 3 12.07 -12.31 -3.43
C ILE A 3 13.26 -12.78 -2.57
N PRO A 4 13.70 -14.04 -2.67
CA PRO A 4 14.84 -14.56 -1.91
C PRO A 4 16.12 -13.74 -2.11
N GLU A 5 16.97 -13.64 -1.10
CA GLU A 5 18.28 -12.96 -1.21
C GLU A 5 19.24 -13.76 -2.10
N GLY A 6 20.10 -13.08 -2.86
CA GLY A 6 21.15 -13.71 -3.66
C GLY A 6 20.76 -14.00 -5.11
N GLU A 7 19.47 -13.94 -5.43
CA GLU A 7 18.91 -14.06 -6.79
C GLU A 7 19.49 -13.00 -7.74
N GLU A 8 19.91 -11.85 -7.23
CA GLU A 8 20.50 -10.77 -8.03
C GLU A 8 21.93 -11.05 -8.50
N ARG A 9 22.65 -11.97 -7.84
CA ARG A 9 24.10 -12.12 -8.06
C ARG A 9 24.46 -12.65 -9.44
N GLU A 10 23.59 -13.44 -10.07
CA GLU A 10 23.86 -13.99 -11.41
C GLU A 10 23.54 -13.01 -12.54
N LYS A 11 22.38 -12.35 -12.46
CA LYS A 11 21.78 -11.63 -13.61
C LYS A 11 21.34 -10.19 -13.29
N GLY A 12 21.61 -9.72 -12.08
CA GLY A 12 21.19 -8.41 -11.58
C GLY A 12 19.70 -8.33 -11.28
N THR A 13 19.31 -7.29 -10.54
CA THR A 13 17.92 -7.05 -10.13
C THR A 13 16.97 -6.82 -11.30
N GLU A 14 17.44 -6.24 -12.40
CA GLU A 14 16.62 -5.96 -13.58
C GLU A 14 16.10 -7.24 -14.25
N SER A 15 16.92 -8.30 -14.26
CA SER A 15 16.51 -9.59 -14.81
C SER A 15 15.37 -10.22 -14.02
N ILE A 16 15.40 -10.08 -12.69
CA ILE A 16 14.33 -10.56 -11.79
C ILE A 16 13.02 -9.86 -12.13
N VAL A 17 13.07 -8.53 -12.34
CA VAL A 17 11.90 -7.74 -12.72
C VAL A 17 11.33 -8.22 -14.05
N LYS A 18 12.18 -8.41 -15.07
CA LYS A 18 11.76 -8.95 -16.36
C LYS A 18 11.09 -10.32 -16.21
N GLN A 19 11.70 -11.23 -15.45
CA GLN A 19 11.16 -12.56 -15.19
C GLN A 19 9.79 -12.52 -14.51
N ILE A 20 9.60 -11.65 -13.51
CA ILE A 20 8.30 -11.48 -12.85
C ILE A 20 7.24 -11.04 -13.85
N VAL A 21 7.57 -10.08 -14.72
CA VAL A 21 6.56 -9.59 -15.66
C VAL A 21 6.29 -10.60 -16.77
N ASP A 22 7.29 -11.32 -17.27
CA ASP A 22 7.07 -12.39 -18.24
C ASP A 22 6.21 -13.53 -17.67
N GLU A 23 6.40 -13.87 -16.38
CA GLU A 23 5.63 -14.91 -15.68
C GLU A 23 4.16 -14.51 -15.43
N ASN A 24 3.88 -13.23 -15.17
CA ASN A 24 2.55 -12.78 -14.70
C ASN A 24 1.79 -11.87 -15.68
N PHE A 25 2.48 -11.10 -16.51
CA PHE A 25 1.91 -10.08 -17.40
C PHE A 25 2.54 -10.08 -18.81
N PRO A 26 2.56 -11.22 -19.52
CA PRO A 26 3.34 -11.41 -20.76
C PRO A 26 2.95 -10.44 -21.88
N ASN A 27 1.68 -10.04 -21.96
CA ASN A 27 1.19 -9.10 -22.98
C ASN A 27 1.52 -7.63 -22.62
N LEU A 28 1.50 -7.31 -21.33
CA LEU A 28 1.67 -5.95 -20.83
C LEU A 28 3.11 -5.45 -21.00
N TRP A 29 4.09 -6.31 -20.74
CA TRP A 29 5.50 -5.92 -20.84
C TRP A 29 5.91 -5.57 -22.26
N LYS A 30 5.47 -6.38 -23.23
CA LYS A 30 5.75 -6.18 -24.66
C LYS A 30 5.12 -4.91 -25.20
N GLU A 31 3.91 -4.58 -24.73
CA GLU A 31 3.21 -3.35 -25.13
C GLU A 31 3.88 -2.09 -24.55
N LEU A 32 4.29 -2.15 -23.27
CA LEU A 32 4.82 -0.98 -22.57
C LEU A 32 6.29 -0.68 -22.90
N ASP A 33 7.09 -1.72 -23.13
CA ASP A 33 8.56 -1.69 -23.19
C ASP A 33 9.17 -0.73 -22.14
N PRO A 34 8.90 -0.96 -20.84
CA PRO A 34 9.16 0.04 -19.82
C PRO A 34 10.66 0.15 -19.54
N ARG A 35 11.18 1.38 -19.66
CA ARG A 35 12.58 1.67 -19.38
C ARG A 35 12.84 1.74 -17.86
N ILE A 36 13.50 0.72 -17.34
CA ILE A 36 14.00 0.68 -15.96
C ILE A 36 15.16 1.68 -15.82
N GLN A 37 15.09 2.55 -14.81
CA GLN A 37 16.18 3.45 -14.45
C GLN A 37 17.06 2.86 -13.36
N GLU A 38 16.42 2.20 -12.40
CA GLU A 38 17.10 1.67 -11.22
C GLU A 38 16.30 0.49 -10.66
N ALA A 39 17.00 -0.56 -10.25
CA ALA A 39 16.40 -1.69 -9.55
C ALA A 39 17.39 -2.17 -8.48
N ASN A 40 17.12 -1.85 -7.22
CA ASN A 40 18.06 -2.10 -6.13
C ASN A 40 17.35 -2.67 -4.89
N ARG A 41 18.10 -3.44 -4.08
CA ARG A 41 17.63 -3.90 -2.77
C ARG A 41 17.73 -2.76 -1.75
N THR A 42 16.73 -2.65 -0.88
CA THR A 42 16.68 -1.64 0.17
C THR A 42 16.35 -2.28 1.53
N PRO A 43 17.12 -1.98 2.60
CA PRO A 43 18.35 -1.17 2.62
C PRO A 43 19.54 -1.87 1.96
N ASN A 44 20.61 -1.13 1.62
CA ASN A 44 21.78 -1.71 0.92
C ASN A 44 22.54 -2.74 1.76
N TYR A 45 22.56 -2.58 3.09
CA TYR A 45 23.15 -3.56 3.99
C TYR A 45 22.18 -4.70 4.32
N LEU A 46 22.73 -5.89 4.54
CA LEU A 46 21.99 -7.05 5.02
C LEU A 46 21.92 -7.01 6.55
N ASN A 47 20.72 -7.16 7.11
CA ASN A 47 20.53 -7.26 8.56
C ASN A 47 20.23 -8.73 8.92
N SER A 48 21.20 -9.42 9.51
CA SER A 48 21.08 -10.84 9.89
C SER A 48 19.96 -11.13 10.88
N ASN A 49 19.47 -10.13 11.62
CA ASN A 49 18.38 -10.29 12.58
C ASN A 49 16.99 -10.24 11.93
N ARG A 50 16.88 -9.91 10.64
CA ARG A 50 15.61 -9.88 9.91
C ARG A 50 15.41 -11.20 9.15
N PRO A 51 14.39 -12.00 9.48
CA PRO A 51 14.14 -13.26 8.78
C PRO A 51 13.51 -13.05 7.39
N SER A 52 12.91 -11.89 7.13
CA SER A 52 12.32 -11.57 5.84
C SER A 52 13.36 -11.05 4.83
N PRO A 53 13.28 -11.46 3.55
CA PRO A 53 14.13 -10.89 2.51
C PRO A 53 13.91 -9.38 2.36
N ARG A 54 14.97 -8.64 1.99
CA ARG A 54 14.88 -7.20 1.75
C ARG A 54 13.98 -6.89 0.58
N HIS A 55 13.46 -5.66 0.54
CA HIS A 55 12.62 -5.24 -0.55
C HIS A 55 13.47 -4.85 -1.76
N ILE A 56 12.96 -5.09 -2.96
CA ILE A 56 13.50 -4.52 -4.19
C ILE A 56 12.69 -3.27 -4.50
N VAL A 57 13.39 -2.14 -4.66
CA VAL A 57 12.81 -0.88 -5.12
C VAL A 57 13.12 -0.76 -6.61
N LEU A 58 12.06 -0.59 -7.40
CA LEU A 58 12.12 -0.42 -8.85
C LEU A 58 11.74 1.01 -9.20
N LYS A 59 12.63 1.71 -9.91
CA LYS A 59 12.39 3.03 -10.49
C LYS A 59 12.22 2.90 -11.99
N LEU A 60 11.01 3.18 -12.47
CA LEU A 60 10.68 3.23 -13.89
C LEU A 60 10.78 4.67 -14.40
N SER A 61 11.12 4.84 -15.68
CA SER A 61 11.25 6.16 -16.30
C SER A 61 9.91 6.88 -16.45
N LYS A 62 8.85 6.13 -16.77
CA LYS A 62 7.51 6.66 -16.99
C LYS A 62 6.60 6.26 -15.83
N ILE A 63 5.89 7.24 -15.27
CA ILE A 63 4.94 7.00 -14.18
C ILE A 63 3.71 6.20 -14.66
N ASN A 64 3.30 6.36 -15.92
CA ASN A 64 2.18 5.64 -16.51
C ASN A 64 2.43 4.12 -16.51
N ASP A 65 3.65 3.69 -16.85
CA ASP A 65 4.02 2.27 -16.88
C ASP A 65 3.93 1.67 -15.47
N LYS A 66 4.43 2.40 -14.46
CA LYS A 66 4.31 2.02 -13.05
C LYS A 66 2.85 1.84 -12.64
N GLU A 67 1.98 2.77 -13.01
CA GLU A 67 0.55 2.69 -12.66
C GLU A 67 -0.16 1.54 -13.37
N ARG A 68 0.14 1.29 -14.65
CA ARG A 68 -0.42 0.16 -15.42
C ARG A 68 0.02 -1.19 -14.85
N ILE A 69 1.30 -1.36 -14.52
CA ILE A 69 1.81 -2.59 -13.89
C ILE A 69 1.16 -2.82 -12.52
N LEU A 70 1.05 -1.79 -11.69
CA LEU A 70 0.40 -1.90 -10.38
C LEU A 70 -1.10 -2.15 -10.49
N LYS A 71 -1.76 -1.66 -11.55
CA LYS A 71 -3.16 -1.96 -11.83
C LYS A 71 -3.33 -3.43 -12.21
N ALA A 72 -2.54 -3.91 -13.17
CA ALA A 72 -2.55 -5.32 -13.57
C ALA A 72 -2.27 -6.25 -12.39
N ALA A 73 -1.30 -5.92 -11.54
CA ALA A 73 -0.98 -6.69 -10.33
C ALA A 73 -2.08 -6.70 -9.26
N ARG A 74 -3.06 -5.78 -9.31
CA ARG A 74 -4.23 -5.79 -8.41
C ARG A 74 -5.41 -6.53 -9.01
N GLU A 75 -5.53 -6.50 -10.33
CA GLU A 75 -6.54 -7.25 -11.07
C GLU A 75 -6.20 -8.74 -11.04
N GLU A 76 -4.91 -9.07 -11.17
CA GLU A 76 -4.39 -10.40 -10.89
C GLU A 76 -4.49 -10.70 -9.39
N LYS A 77 -5.06 -11.87 -9.07
CA LYS A 77 -5.25 -12.29 -7.67
C LYS A 77 -3.94 -12.70 -7.01
N MET A 78 -2.97 -13.18 -7.79
CA MET A 78 -1.69 -13.67 -7.29
C MET A 78 -0.59 -13.34 -8.29
N VAL A 79 0.47 -12.71 -7.80
CA VAL A 79 1.70 -12.48 -8.56
C VAL A 79 2.76 -13.42 -8.02
N THR A 80 3.45 -14.17 -8.89
CA THR A 80 4.49 -15.13 -8.51
C THR A 80 5.86 -14.78 -9.05
N TYR A 81 6.89 -15.31 -8.40
CA TYR A 81 8.25 -15.36 -8.91
C TYR A 81 8.79 -16.77 -8.68
N LYS A 82 9.13 -17.48 -9.77
CA LYS A 82 9.57 -18.88 -9.70
C LYS A 82 8.56 -19.75 -8.92
N GLY A 83 7.26 -19.51 -9.16
CA GLY A 83 6.17 -20.22 -8.47
C GLY A 83 5.92 -19.82 -7.01
N LYS A 84 6.70 -18.89 -6.43
CA LYS A 84 6.47 -18.38 -5.07
C LYS A 84 5.64 -17.10 -5.10
N PRO A 85 4.61 -16.93 -4.24
CA PRO A 85 3.82 -15.71 -4.22
C PRO A 85 4.66 -14.52 -3.76
N ILE A 86 4.55 -13.43 -4.49
CA ILE A 86 5.19 -12.15 -4.18
C ILE A 86 4.16 -11.03 -4.12
N ARG A 87 4.55 -9.92 -3.51
CA ARG A 87 3.69 -8.72 -3.42
C ARG A 87 4.33 -7.53 -4.11
N LEU A 88 3.60 -6.96 -5.06
CA LEU A 88 3.91 -5.69 -5.71
C LEU A 88 3.12 -4.57 -5.04
N SER A 89 3.79 -3.48 -4.67
CA SER A 89 3.17 -2.30 -4.09
C SER A 89 3.95 -1.06 -4.49
N SER A 90 3.26 0.07 -4.58
CA SER A 90 3.89 1.37 -4.75
C SER A 90 4.66 1.77 -3.50
N ASP A 91 5.84 2.35 -3.70
CA ASP A 91 6.58 3.02 -2.65
C ASP A 91 5.96 4.40 -2.36
N PHE A 92 5.69 4.67 -1.08
CA PHE A 92 5.04 5.87 -0.59
C PHE A 92 5.79 6.39 0.64
N SER A 93 5.77 7.71 0.85
CA SER A 93 6.30 8.32 2.07
C SER A 93 5.56 7.80 3.30
N ALA A 94 6.22 7.85 4.47
CA ALA A 94 5.62 7.44 5.73
C ALA A 94 4.30 8.21 6.02
N GLU A 95 4.27 9.50 5.71
CA GLU A 95 3.07 10.34 5.84
C GLU A 95 1.94 9.87 4.93
N THR A 96 2.22 9.58 3.66
CA THR A 96 1.23 9.08 2.70
C THR A 96 0.70 7.71 3.10
N LEU A 97 1.57 6.83 3.61
CA LEU A 97 1.18 5.53 4.13
C LEU A 97 0.27 5.67 5.35
N GLN A 98 0.56 6.63 6.24
CA GLN A 98 -0.27 6.89 7.41
C GLN A 98 -1.65 7.40 6.99
N ALA A 99 -1.73 8.41 6.11
CA ALA A 99 -3.00 8.91 5.59
C ALA A 99 -3.82 7.80 4.88
N ARG A 100 -3.15 6.87 4.18
CA ARG A 100 -3.82 5.70 3.58
C ARG A 100 -4.34 4.71 4.62
N ARG A 101 -3.65 4.53 5.75
CA ARG A 101 -4.11 3.65 6.83
C ARG A 101 -5.40 4.15 7.45
N GLU A 102 -5.56 5.47 7.58
CA GLU A 102 -6.78 6.08 8.08
C GLU A 102 -7.99 5.75 7.18
N TRP A 103 -7.77 5.60 5.88
CA TRP A 103 -8.80 5.16 4.94
C TRP A 103 -9.16 3.67 5.04
N ASN A 104 -8.33 2.80 5.65
CA ASN A 104 -8.54 1.35 5.60
C ASN A 104 -9.89 0.92 6.18
N GLN A 105 -10.28 1.47 7.33
CA GLN A 105 -11.54 1.13 7.97
C GLN A 105 -12.74 1.61 7.14
N ILE A 106 -12.66 2.84 6.63
CA ILE A 106 -13.68 3.45 5.76
C ILE A 106 -13.80 2.66 4.44
N PHE A 107 -12.68 2.27 3.85
CA PHE A 107 -12.63 1.49 2.62
C PHE A 107 -13.32 0.14 2.78
N LYS A 108 -13.10 -0.54 3.91
CA LYS A 108 -13.76 -1.81 4.22
C LYS A 108 -15.28 -1.66 4.29
N LEU A 109 -15.77 -0.67 5.04
CA LEU A 109 -17.20 -0.39 5.17
C LEU A 109 -17.85 -0.03 3.82
N LEU A 110 -17.21 0.84 3.04
CA LEU A 110 -17.71 1.22 1.71
C LEU A 110 -17.73 0.03 0.74
N LYS A 111 -16.76 -0.89 0.86
CA LYS A 111 -16.70 -2.11 0.05
C LYS A 111 -17.81 -3.09 0.43
N GLU A 112 -18.08 -3.27 1.72
CA GLU A 112 -19.17 -4.12 2.22
C GLU A 112 -20.56 -3.63 1.77
N ARG A 113 -20.71 -2.32 1.55
CA ARG A 113 -21.95 -1.69 1.07
C ARG A 113 -21.98 -1.46 -0.45
N ASN A 114 -21.04 -2.03 -1.21
CA ASN A 114 -20.97 -1.95 -2.68
C ASN A 114 -20.84 -0.53 -3.28
N TYR A 115 -20.22 0.42 -2.58
CA TYR A 115 -19.96 1.77 -3.10
C TYR A 115 -18.74 1.86 -4.05
N GLU A 116 -18.13 0.73 -4.42
CA GLU A 116 -16.96 0.67 -5.30
C GLU A 116 -15.82 1.63 -4.90
N PRO A 117 -15.30 1.57 -3.66
CA PRO A 117 -14.27 2.49 -3.22
C PRO A 117 -12.94 2.28 -3.97
N ARG A 118 -12.26 3.37 -4.30
CA ARG A 118 -10.94 3.41 -4.94
C ARG A 118 -10.05 4.43 -4.25
N THR A 119 -8.83 4.01 -3.89
CA THR A 119 -7.81 4.92 -3.35
C THR A 119 -6.99 5.52 -4.49
N ILE A 120 -7.08 6.84 -4.63
CA ILE A 120 -6.37 7.62 -5.64
C ILE A 120 -5.08 8.18 -5.04
N TYR A 121 -4.03 8.28 -5.86
CA TYR A 121 -2.78 8.92 -5.45
C TYR A 121 -2.98 10.39 -5.05
N PRO A 122 -2.27 10.89 -4.02
CA PRO A 122 -1.39 10.17 -3.10
C PRO A 122 -2.16 9.43 -1.99
N ALA A 123 -3.17 10.05 -1.40
CA ALA A 123 -3.98 9.48 -0.30
C ALA A 123 -5.43 9.97 -0.33
N LYS A 124 -6.06 9.99 -1.52
CA LYS A 124 -7.47 10.38 -1.68
C LYS A 124 -8.34 9.13 -1.75
N ILE A 125 -9.57 9.19 -1.24
CA ILE A 125 -10.56 8.13 -1.44
C ILE A 125 -11.63 8.61 -2.42
N SER A 126 -12.05 7.73 -3.31
CA SER A 126 -13.19 7.95 -4.20
C SER A 126 -14.15 6.78 -4.11
N PHE A 127 -15.45 7.03 -4.27
CA PHE A 127 -16.47 6.00 -4.29
C PHE A 127 -17.69 6.49 -5.06
N ARG A 128 -18.49 5.55 -5.58
CA ARG A 128 -19.75 5.85 -6.25
C ARG A 128 -20.81 6.18 -5.20
N TYR A 129 -21.52 7.29 -5.35
CA TYR A 129 -22.59 7.71 -4.45
C TYR A 129 -23.61 8.53 -5.24
N GLU A 130 -24.92 8.23 -5.09
CA GLU A 130 -26.01 8.90 -5.81
C GLU A 130 -25.79 8.98 -7.34
N GLY A 131 -25.27 7.91 -7.95
CA GLY A 131 -25.00 7.85 -9.40
C GLY A 131 -23.74 8.59 -9.88
N GLY A 132 -23.03 9.29 -9.00
CA GLY A 132 -21.77 9.99 -9.32
C GLY A 132 -20.54 9.43 -8.60
N ILE A 133 -19.34 9.70 -9.11
CA ILE A 133 -18.09 9.41 -8.38
C ILE A 133 -17.73 10.63 -7.54
N LYS A 134 -17.62 10.46 -6.23
CA LYS A 134 -17.16 11.52 -5.30
C LYS A 134 -15.74 11.20 -4.85
N THR A 135 -14.89 12.23 -4.76
CA THR A 135 -13.48 12.11 -4.37
C THR A 135 -13.18 13.03 -3.19
N PHE A 136 -12.54 12.50 -2.15
CA PHE A 136 -12.23 13.21 -0.91
C PHE A 136 -10.72 13.13 -0.63
N PRO A 137 -10.06 14.27 -0.33
CA PRO A 137 -8.63 14.29 -0.05
C PRO A 137 -8.27 13.88 1.38
N GLY A 138 -9.22 13.93 2.32
CA GLY A 138 -8.98 13.64 3.73
C GLY A 138 -10.27 13.34 4.48
N ILE A 139 -10.14 12.72 5.67
CA ILE A 139 -11.28 12.28 6.48
C ILE A 139 -12.16 13.45 6.91
N GLN A 140 -11.60 14.62 7.18
CA GLN A 140 -12.36 15.81 7.59
C GLN A 140 -13.40 16.22 6.52
N LYS A 141 -12.99 16.32 5.25
CA LYS A 141 -13.93 16.63 4.16
C LYS A 141 -14.97 15.54 3.94
N LEU A 142 -14.61 14.27 4.15
CA LEU A 142 -15.57 13.17 4.11
C LEU A 142 -16.59 13.29 5.27
N ARG A 143 -16.12 13.66 6.47
CA ARG A 143 -16.97 13.88 7.65
C ARG A 143 -17.98 15.01 7.39
N GLU A 144 -17.51 16.16 6.92
CA GLU A 144 -18.37 17.29 6.54
C GLU A 144 -19.44 16.88 5.51
N PHE A 145 -19.03 16.14 4.48
CA PHE A 145 -19.95 15.63 3.47
C PHE A 145 -20.97 14.64 4.05
N SER A 146 -20.53 13.74 4.95
CA SER A 146 -21.41 12.76 5.58
C SER A 146 -22.45 13.41 6.51
N ASN A 147 -22.13 14.54 7.15
CA ASN A 147 -23.07 15.23 8.05
C ASN A 147 -24.31 15.77 7.30
N THR A 148 -24.20 16.04 6.00
CA THR A 148 -25.33 16.49 5.17
C THR A 148 -26.22 15.33 4.68
N ARG A 149 -25.81 14.08 4.91
CA ARG A 149 -26.38 12.87 4.29
C ARG A 149 -26.56 11.74 5.31
N PRO A 150 -27.77 11.56 5.86
CA PRO A 150 -28.01 10.59 6.93
C PRO A 150 -27.60 9.16 6.58
N THR A 151 -27.89 8.72 5.35
CA THR A 151 -27.54 7.36 4.87
C THR A 151 -26.05 7.08 4.89
N LEU A 152 -25.24 8.07 4.48
CA LEU A 152 -23.79 7.94 4.46
C LEU A 152 -23.21 8.08 5.88
N GLN A 153 -23.80 8.94 6.70
CA GLN A 153 -23.41 9.11 8.11
C GLN A 153 -23.58 7.83 8.91
N GLU A 154 -24.71 7.13 8.75
CA GLU A 154 -24.98 5.87 9.44
C GLU A 154 -23.98 4.78 9.11
N ILE A 155 -23.51 4.73 7.87
CA ILE A 155 -22.53 3.75 7.41
C ILE A 155 -21.14 4.10 7.95
N LEU A 156 -20.80 5.40 7.99
CA LEU A 156 -19.48 5.87 8.40
C LEU A 156 -19.33 6.10 9.92
N LYS A 157 -20.42 6.03 10.71
CA LYS A 157 -20.40 6.24 12.16
C LYS A 157 -19.40 5.34 12.90
N GLU A 158 -19.19 4.12 12.41
CA GLU A 158 -18.28 3.15 13.03
C GLU A 158 -16.80 3.46 12.75
N ALA A 159 -16.50 4.02 11.58
CA ALA A 159 -15.13 4.37 11.18
C ALA A 159 -14.73 5.79 11.59
N ILE A 160 -15.67 6.72 11.60
CA ILE A 160 -15.47 8.11 11.96
C ILE A 160 -15.91 8.27 13.43
N ARG A 161 -15.26 7.53 14.35
CA ARG A 161 -15.44 7.86 15.77
C ARG A 161 -14.95 9.29 16.01
N PRO A 162 -15.66 10.13 16.77
CA PRO A 162 -15.04 11.34 17.31
C PRO A 162 -13.84 10.91 18.17
N PRO A 163 -12.76 11.71 18.22
CA PRO A 163 -11.69 11.45 19.19
C PRO A 163 -12.34 11.33 20.56
N SER A 164 -12.20 10.18 21.21
CA SER A 164 -12.67 9.98 22.57
C SER A 164 -12.02 11.06 23.43
N THR A 165 -12.83 11.96 23.99
CA THR A 165 -12.42 12.86 25.04
C THR A 165 -11.86 12.03 26.19
N GLY A 166 -10.55 12.14 26.42
CA GLY A 166 -9.88 11.76 27.67
C GLY A 166 -9.96 10.29 28.10
N THR A 167 -8.87 9.56 27.86
CA THR A 167 -8.27 8.77 28.94
C THR A 167 -6.76 8.89 28.78
N ILE A 168 -6.17 9.74 29.62
CA ILE A 168 -4.73 9.75 29.88
C ILE A 168 -4.42 8.38 30.48
N CYS A 169 -3.90 7.45 29.68
CA CYS A 169 -3.27 6.26 30.22
C CYS A 169 -1.92 6.70 30.79
N GLY A 170 -1.88 6.92 32.11
CA GLY A 170 -0.67 7.29 32.83
C GLY A 170 0.40 6.21 32.63
N ASN A 171 1.50 6.57 31.96
CA ASN A 171 2.71 5.78 31.95
C ASN A 171 3.39 5.89 33.32
N GLN A 172 3.11 4.96 34.23
CA GLN A 172 3.97 4.70 35.38
C GLN A 172 5.20 3.92 34.88
N ASN A 173 6.26 4.63 34.52
CA ASN A 173 7.59 4.05 34.35
C ASN A 173 8.14 3.62 35.72
N LYS A 174 7.89 2.36 36.10
CA LYS A 174 8.57 1.70 37.22
C LYS A 174 10.00 1.38 36.79
N LYS A 175 10.96 2.21 37.24
CA LYS A 175 12.40 1.94 37.13
C LYS A 175 12.70 0.58 37.79
N ARG A 176 12.98 -0.44 36.99
CA ARG A 176 13.61 -1.68 37.48
C ARG A 176 15.09 -1.39 37.66
N GLY A 177 15.51 -1.21 38.92
CA GLY A 177 16.91 -1.22 39.30
C GLY A 177 17.53 -2.58 38.97
N ARG A 178 18.68 -2.55 38.29
CA ARG A 178 19.54 -3.73 38.11
C ARG A 178 20.58 -3.68 39.22
N VAL A 179 20.42 -4.55 40.20
CA VAL A 179 21.42 -4.86 41.22
C VAL A 179 22.60 -5.53 40.52
N LYS A 180 23.81 -5.03 40.79
CA LYS A 180 25.08 -5.67 40.43
C LYS A 180 25.33 -6.83 41.39
N ALA A 181 25.73 -7.97 40.83
CA ALA A 181 26.56 -8.97 41.48
C ALA A 181 27.74 -9.22 40.54
#